data_AF-A0A1I2NLZ0-F1
#
_entry.id   AF-A0A1I2NLZ0-F1
#
_cell.length_a   1.000
_cell.length_b   1.000
_cell.length_c   1.000
_cell.angle_alpha   90.00
_cell.angle_beta   90.00
_cell.angle_gamma   90.00
#
_symmetry.space_group_name_H-M   'P 1'
#
loop_
_entity.id
_entity.type
_entity.pdbx_description
1 polymer ?
#
loop_
_entity_poly.entity_id
_entity_poly.type
_entity_poly.pdbx_seq_one_letter_code
_entity_poly.pdbx_strand_id
1 'polypeptide(L)' 'MARIQTVINKVSKALKTKGLMPLINHEQFYGDEGQPITKYIIHYGRPRGKENDVYDIVFNKVDLLKDLIEILKAGDNNG' A
#
# COMPACT_ATOMS: atom_id res chain seq x y z
N MET A 1 3.73 16.56 6.02
CA MET A 1 3.69 15.47 5.00
C MET A 1 4.87 14.50 5.05
N ALA A 2 6.10 14.90 5.43
CA ALA A 2 7.27 13.99 5.51
C ALA A 2 7.09 12.78 6.46
N ARG A 3 6.39 12.98 7.59
CA ARG A 3 6.23 11.95 8.63
C ARG A 3 5.47 10.71 8.13
N ILE A 4 4.39 10.87 7.36
CA ILE A 4 3.56 9.74 6.87
C ILE A 4 4.36 8.87 5.90
N GLN A 5 5.10 9.47 4.96
CA GLN A 5 5.95 8.71 4.04
C GLN A 5 7.02 7.90 4.79
N THR A 6 7.61 8.48 5.84
CA THR A 6 8.56 7.75 6.69
C THR A 6 7.89 6.56 7.38
N VAL A 7 6.65 6.69 7.87
CA VAL A 7 5.93 5.56 8.47
C VAL A 7 5.61 4.49 7.42
N ILE A 8 5.12 4.87 6.24
CA ILE A 8 4.87 3.95 5.12
C ILE A 8 6.13 3.13 4.82
N ASN A 9 7.29 3.78 4.67
CA ASN A 9 8.55 3.08 4.40
C ASN A 9 8.94 2.10 5.52
N LYS A 10 8.69 2.45 6.79
CA LYS A 10 8.93 1.56 7.93
C LYS A 10 8.02 0.33 7.88
N VAL A 11 6.72 0.53 7.65
CA VAL A 11 5.74 -0.56 7.55
C VAL A 11 6.06 -1.46 6.35
N SER A 12 6.37 -0.90 5.18
CA SER A 12 6.80 -1.69 4.01
C SER A 12 8.06 -2.51 4.29
N LYS A 13 9.02 -1.99 5.06
CA LYS A 13 10.20 -2.75 5.48
C LYS A 13 9.83 -3.90 6.43
N ALA A 14 8.94 -3.66 7.39
CA ALA A 14 8.46 -4.68 8.33
C ALA A 14 7.68 -5.81 7.63
N LEU A 15 6.84 -5.45 6.66
CA LEU A 15 6.15 -6.40 5.79
C LEU A 15 7.18 -7.28 5.06
N LYS A 16 8.19 -6.66 4.43
CA LYS A 16 9.24 -7.38 3.69
C LYS A 16 10.00 -8.37 4.57
N THR A 17 10.30 -8.03 5.82
CA THR A 17 10.95 -8.96 6.75
C THR A 17 10.11 -10.18 7.11
N LYS A 18 8.78 -10.08 7.00
CA LYS A 18 7.84 -11.19 7.19
C LYS A 18 7.55 -11.98 5.91
N GLY A 19 8.25 -11.68 4.81
CA GLY A 19 7.97 -12.29 3.51
C GLY A 19 6.73 -11.74 2.80
N LEU A 20 6.08 -10.70 3.36
CA LEU A 20 4.94 -10.02 2.75
C LEU A 20 5.46 -8.81 1.95
N MET A 21 5.20 -8.75 0.65
CA MET A 21 5.59 -7.59 -0.16
C MET A 21 4.41 -7.12 -1.00
N PRO A 22 3.45 -6.39 -0.39
CA PRO A 22 2.40 -5.77 -1.17
C PRO A 22 3.02 -4.85 -2.21
N LEU A 23 2.61 -5.04 -3.45
CA LEU A 23 3.01 -4.13 -4.53
C LEU A 23 2.10 -2.92 -4.46
N ILE A 24 2.70 -1.73 -4.45
CA ILE A 24 1.97 -0.46 -4.43
C ILE A 24 2.21 0.21 -5.77
N ASN A 25 1.22 0.13 -6.65
CA ASN A 25 1.21 0.92 -7.88
C ASN A 25 0.56 2.28 -7.60
N HIS A 26 0.91 3.28 -8.40
CA HIS A 26 0.28 4.59 -8.32
C HIS A 26 -0.04 5.12 -9.71
N GLU A 27 -1.22 5.72 -9.82
CA GLU A 27 -1.70 6.42 -11.01
C GLU A 27 -2.03 7.86 -10.62
N GLN A 28 -1.70 8.81 -11.48
CA GLN A 28 -2.07 10.22 -11.30
C GLN A 28 -3.03 10.64 -12.40
N PHE A 29 -4.11 11.29 -12.02
CA PHE A 29 -5.09 11.86 -12.93
C PHE A 29 -5.65 13.16 -12.37
N TYR A 30 -6.33 13.93 -13.20
CA TYR A 30 -6.99 15.17 -12.78
C TYR A 30 -8.45 14.86 -12.41
N GLY A 31 -8.89 15.35 -11.25
CA GLY A 31 -10.30 15.31 -10.85
C GLY A 31 -11.14 16.32 -11.61
N ASP A 32 -12.45 16.31 -11.37
CA ASP A 32 -13.42 17.16 -12.07
C ASP A 32 -13.17 18.67 -11.88
N GLU A 33 -12.49 19.07 -10.81
CA GLU A 33 -12.12 20.46 -10.53
C GLU A 33 -10.67 20.79 -10.99
N GLY A 34 -10.03 19.89 -11.76
CA GLY A 34 -8.68 20.08 -12.30
C GLY A 34 -7.55 19.87 -11.28
N GLN A 35 -7.85 19.37 -10.09
CA GLN A 35 -6.86 19.02 -9.06
C GLN A 35 -6.21 17.66 -9.35
N PRO A 36 -4.88 17.52 -9.15
CA PRO A 36 -4.21 16.23 -9.31
C PRO A 36 -4.59 15.28 -8.15
N ILE A 37 -5.09 14.11 -8.50
CA ILE A 37 -5.44 13.01 -7.59
C ILE A 37 -4.43 11.89 -7.81
N THR A 38 -3.89 11.35 -6.71
CA THR A 38 -3.04 10.15 -6.75
C THR A 38 -3.84 8.96 -6.24
N LYS A 39 -4.01 7.95 -7.09
CA LYS A 39 -4.60 6.67 -6.76
C LYS A 39 -3.49 5.67 -6.47
N TYR A 40 -3.55 5.05 -5.31
CA TYR A 40 -2.67 3.97 -4.89
C TYR A 40 -3.42 2.66 -5.03
N ILE A 41 -2.83 1.71 -5.75
CA ILE A 41 -3.39 0.37 -5.95
C ILE A 41 -2.50 -0.58 -5.18
N ILE A 42 -3.08 -1.22 -4.17
CA ILE A 42 -2.40 -2.16 -3.28
C ILE A 42 -2.72 -3.55 -3.78
N HIS A 43 -1.70 -4.33 -4.10
CA HIS A 43 -1.86 -5.72 -4.50
C HIS A 43 -1.41 -6.65 -3.37
N TYR A 44 -2.21 -7.66 -3.05
CA TYR A 44 -1.81 -8.72 -2.13
C TYR A 44 -1.05 -9.79 -2.93
N GLY A 45 0.20 -10.05 -2.57
CA GLY A 45 0.89 -11.18 -3.17
C GLY A 45 2.39 -11.23 -2.93
N ARG A 46 2.99 -12.29 -3.48
CA ARG A 46 4.44 -12.51 -3.44
C ARG A 46 5.14 -11.47 -4.32
N PRO A 47 6.38 -11.10 -3.99
CA PRO A 47 7.17 -10.27 -4.89
C PRO A 47 7.36 -11.06 -6.20
N ARG A 48 6.66 -10.64 -7.27
CA ARG A 48 6.68 -11.17 -8.66
C ARG A 48 5.63 -12.23 -9.06
N GLY A 49 4.48 -12.32 -8.39
CA GLY A 49 3.33 -13.07 -8.93
C GLY A 49 2.68 -12.34 -10.12
N LYS A 50 2.36 -13.06 -11.21
CA LYS A 50 1.56 -12.52 -12.34
C LYS A 50 0.09 -12.28 -11.97
N GLU A 51 -0.34 -12.75 -10.80
CA GLU A 51 -1.71 -12.76 -10.28
C GLU A 51 -1.73 -12.21 -8.84
N ASN A 52 -1.14 -11.04 -8.62
CA ASN A 52 -1.34 -10.38 -7.33
C ASN A 52 -2.70 -9.65 -7.38
N ASP A 53 -3.70 -10.24 -6.74
CA ASP A 53 -5.04 -9.66 -6.64
C ASP A 53 -4.98 -8.25 -6.05
N VAL A 54 -5.82 -7.36 -6.57
CA VAL A 54 -5.99 -6.02 -5.99
C VAL A 54 -6.63 -6.21 -4.62
N TYR A 55 -5.89 -5.82 -3.58
CA TYR A 55 -6.36 -5.82 -2.20
C TYR A 55 -7.26 -4.61 -1.96
N ASP A 56 -6.77 -3.42 -2.29
CA ASP A 56 -7.52 -2.18 -2.13
C ASP A 56 -7.00 -1.07 -3.07
N ILE A 57 -7.82 -0.04 -3.26
CA ILE A 57 -7.53 1.15 -4.04
C ILE A 57 -7.88 2.38 -3.20
N VAL A 58 -6.87 3.19 -2.88
CA VAL A 58 -7.02 4.37 -2.02
C VAL A 58 -6.46 5.63 -2.66
N PHE A 59 -7.00 6.80 -2.31
CA PHE A 59 -6.66 8.07 -2.97
C PHE A 59 -5.81 9.02 -2.11
N ASN A 60 -5.37 8.56 -0.94
CA ASN A 60 -4.49 9.35 -0.08
C ASN A 60 -3.51 8.46 0.69
N LYS A 61 -2.42 9.08 1.18
CA LYS A 61 -1.35 8.37 1.89
C LYS A 61 -1.71 7.89 3.30
N VAL A 62 -2.75 8.46 3.92
CA VAL A 62 -3.18 8.06 5.26
C VAL A 62 -3.89 6.72 5.18
N ASP A 63 -4.80 6.56 4.22
CA ASP A 63 -5.52 5.32 4.02
C ASP A 63 -4.59 4.21 3.49
N LEU A 64 -3.67 4.54 2.57
CA LEU A 64 -2.59 3.62 2.18
C LEU A 64 -1.81 3.10 3.40
N LEU A 65 -1.51 3.96 4.37
CA LEU A 65 -0.81 3.54 5.58
C LEU A 65 -1.67 2.61 6.46
N LYS A 66 -2.98 2.86 6.56
CA LYS A 66 -3.89 2.00 7.33
C LYS A 66 -3.93 0.59 6.73
N ASP A 67 -4.08 0.47 5.42
CA ASP A 67 -4.15 -0.83 4.73
C ASP A 67 -2.86 -1.62 4.92
N LEU A 68 -1.71 -0.96 4.79
CA LEU A 68 -0.41 -1.61 5.03
C LEU A 68 -0.24 -2.10 6.47
N ILE A 69 -0.81 -1.38 7.46
CA ILE A 69 -0.82 -1.81 8.85
C ILE A 69 -1.77 -3.01 9.05
N GLU A 70 -2.93 -3.01 8.40
CA GLU A 70 -3.87 -4.14 8.46
C GLU A 70 -3.25 -5.40 7.87
N ILE A 71 -2.61 -5.31 6.70
CA ILE A 71 -1.85 -6.42 6.10
C ILE A 71 -0.77 -6.91 7.07
N LEU A 72 -0.05 -6.00 7.74
CA LEU A 72 1.00 -6.36 8.69
C LEU A 72 0.45 -7.12 9.91
N LYS A 73 -0.72 -6.72 10.43
CA LYS A 73 -1.41 -7.37 11.54
C LYS A 73 -2.00 -8.72 11.15
N ALA A 74 -2.60 -8.82 9.97
CA ALA A 74 -3.11 -10.08 9.44
C ALA A 74 -1.99 -11.10 9.25
N GLY A 75 -0.80 -10.64 8.83
CA GLY A 75 0.41 -11.44 8.74
C GLY A 75 0.97 -11.91 10.09
N ASP A 76 0.78 -11.12 11.16
CA ASP A 76 1.18 -11.50 12.53
C ASP A 76 0.30 -12.60 13.13
N ASN A 77 -0.98 -12.66 12.75
CA ASN A 77 -1.90 -13.67 13.28
C ASN A 77 -1.70 -15.07 12.69
N ASN A 78 -0.76 -15.25 11.75
CA ASN A 78 -0.46 -16.52 11.07
C ASN A 78 0.87 -17.17 11.51
N GLY A 79 1.45 -16.80 12.66
CA GLY A 79 2.68 -17.44 13.18
C GLY A 79 2.97 -17.16 14.64
#